data_AF-A0A3D1IU59-F1
#
_entry.id   AF-A0A3D1IU59-F1
#
_cell.length_a   1.000
_cell.length_b   1.000
_cell.length_c   1.000
_cell.angle_alpha   90.00
_cell.angle_beta   90.00
_cell.angle_gamma   90.00
#
_symmetry.space_group_name_H-M   'P 1'
#
loop_
_entity.id
_entity.type
_entity.pdbx_description
1 polymer ?
#
loop_
_entity_poly.entity_id
_entity_poly.type
_entity_poly.pdbx_seq_one_letter_code
_entity_poly.pdbx_strand_id
1 'polypeptide(L)' 'MTPTKRAALQWFYAHGMVGWFDRTAPSQAMRNKLEREGLIEVVPCNQTVHVVRYRLSAAGRAVLSA' A
#
# COMPACT_ATOMS: atom_id res chain seq x y z
N MET A 1 11.04 12.66 -0.19
CA MET A 1 10.30 11.47 0.31
C MET A 1 11.25 10.61 1.14
N THR A 2 10.80 9.97 2.23
CA THR A 2 11.68 9.10 3.04
C THR A 2 11.90 7.75 2.36
N PRO A 3 13.07 7.11 2.52
CA PRO A 3 13.37 5.81 1.88
C PRO A 3 12.38 4.72 2.29
N THR A 4 11.92 4.73 3.53
CA THR A 4 10.92 3.78 4.06
C THR A 4 9.56 3.88 3.36
N LYS A 5 9.14 5.10 2.98
CA LYS A 5 7.90 5.29 2.22
C LYS A 5 8.04 4.75 0.79
N ARG A 6 9.18 4.99 0.14
CA ARG A 6 9.43 4.46 -1.21
C ARG A 6 9.39 2.93 -1.21
N ALA A 7 10.04 2.29 -0.24
CA ALA A 7 10.01 0.83 -0.09
C ALA A 7 8.58 0.30 0.13
N ALA A 8 7.77 0.97 0.96
CA ALA A 8 6.37 0.58 1.16
C ALA A 8 5.54 0.73 -0.13
N LEU A 9 5.71 1.82 -0.88
CA LEU A 9 5.04 2.02 -2.17
C LEU A 9 5.45 0.96 -3.21
N GLN A 10 6.75 0.61 -3.27
CA GLN A 10 7.25 -0.47 -4.12
C GLN A 10 6.63 -1.82 -3.74
N TRP A 11 6.50 -2.09 -2.44
CA TRP A 11 5.84 -3.31 -1.98
C TRP A 11 4.37 -3.36 -2.44
N PHE A 12 3.64 -2.24 -2.29
CA PHE A 12 2.25 -2.13 -2.77
C PHE A 12 2.10 -2.25 -4.28
N TYR A 13 3.09 -1.77 -5.05
CA TYR A 13 3.14 -1.97 -6.50
C TYR A 13 3.25 -3.46 -6.87
N ALA A 14 4.08 -4.20 -6.15
CA ALA A 14 4.38 -5.60 -6.46
C ALA A 14 3.32 -6.59 -5.93
N HIS A 15 2.78 -6.37 -4.73
CA HIS A 15 1.93 -7.36 -4.04
C HIS A 15 0.46 -6.91 -3.97
N GLY A 16 0.22 -5.64 -3.60
CA GLY A 16 -1.11 -5.02 -3.51
C GLY A 16 -2.06 -5.61 -2.46
N MET A 17 -2.01 -6.91 -2.16
CA MET A 17 -2.84 -7.60 -1.18
C MET A 17 -2.13 -7.70 0.16
N VAL A 18 -2.82 -7.32 1.23
CA VAL A 18 -2.31 -7.37 2.60
C VAL A 18 -3.20 -8.26 3.44
N GLY A 19 -2.67 -9.41 3.87
CA GLY A 19 -3.32 -10.23 4.90
C GLY A 19 -3.12 -9.67 6.30
N TRP A 20 -4.04 -9.94 7.22
CA TRP A 20 -3.91 -9.53 8.63
C TRP A 20 -2.64 -10.04 9.32
N PHE A 21 -2.14 -11.21 8.92
CA PHE A 21 -0.94 -11.85 9.49
C PHE A 21 0.30 -11.72 8.60
N ASP A 22 0.22 -10.92 7.53
CA ASP A 22 1.33 -10.73 6.62
C ASP A 22 2.40 -9.82 7.26
N ARG A 23 3.47 -10.45 7.75
CA ARG A 23 4.62 -9.77 8.35
C ARG A 23 5.52 -9.08 7.32
N THR A 24 5.37 -9.40 6.04
CA THR A 24 6.13 -8.76 4.96
C THR A 24 5.47 -7.47 4.50
N ALA A 25 4.18 -7.31 4.78
CA ALA A 25 3.44 -6.11 4.44
C ALA A 25 3.86 -4.89 5.27
N PRO A 26 3.79 -3.67 4.69
CA PRO A 26 4.00 -2.43 5.44
C PRO A 26 3.05 -2.35 6.64
N SER A 27 3.56 -1.90 7.79
CA SER A 27 2.80 -1.80 9.03
C SER A 27 1.53 -0.94 8.86
N GLN A 28 0.49 -1.22 9.64
CA GLN A 28 -0.79 -0.51 9.55
C GLN A 28 -0.63 1.02 9.66
N ALA A 29 0.28 1.50 10.52
CA ALA A 29 0.60 2.91 10.63
C ALA A 29 1.17 3.51 9.32
N MET A 30 2.02 2.77 8.60
CA MET A 30 2.54 3.19 7.30
C MET A 30 1.42 3.22 6.25
N ARG A 31 0.53 2.23 6.25
CA ARG A 31 -0.61 2.17 5.31
C ARG A 31 -1.51 3.38 5.48
N ASN A 32 -1.94 3.65 6.72
CA ASN A 32 -2.77 4.80 7.04
C ASN A 32 -2.11 6.12 6.65
N LYS A 33 -0.78 6.22 6.81
CA LYS A 33 -0.03 7.41 6.39
C LYS A 33 -0.03 7.59 4.87
N LEU A 34 0.23 6.53 4.12
CA LEU A 34 0.24 6.57 2.65
C LEU A 34 -1.17 6.83 2.08
N GLU A 35 -2.19 6.27 2.71
CA GLU A 35 -3.60 6.49 2.35
C GLU A 35 -4.02 7.93 2.61
N ARG A 36 -3.67 8.48 3.79
CA ARG A 36 -3.93 9.90 4.12
C ARG A 36 -3.19 10.87 3.21
N GLU A 37 -2.03 10.47 2.69
CA GLU A 37 -1.26 11.24 1.70
C GLU A 37 -1.77 11.03 0.25
N GLY A 38 -2.81 10.20 0.03
CA GLY A 38 -3.38 9.93 -1.29
C GLY A 38 -2.43 9.17 -2.22
N LEU A 39 -1.50 8.41 -1.66
CA LEU A 39 -0.52 7.64 -2.42
C LEU A 39 -1.01 6.22 -2.71
N ILE A 40 -1.84 5.68 -1.81
CA ILE A 40 -2.49 4.37 -1.98
C ILE A 40 -3.99 4.50 -1.67
N GLU A 41 -4.77 3.60 -2.26
CA GLU A 41 -6.22 3.49 -2.09
C GLU A 41 -6.59 2.05 -1.73
N VAL A 42 -7.57 1.89 -0.83
CA VAL A 42 -8.20 0.60 -0.55
C VAL A 42 -9.15 0.26 -1.69
N VAL A 43 -9.03 -0.94 -2.22
CA VAL A 43 -9.88 -1.46 -3.29
C VAL A 43 -10.76 -2.58 -2.71
N PRO A 44 -12.09 -2.51 -2.88
CA PRO A 44 -12.97 -3.60 -2.47
C PRO A 44 -12.57 -4.88 -3.20
N CYS A 45 -12.46 -5.95 -2.42
CA CYS A 45 -11.98 -7.24 -2.85
C CYS A 45 -12.99 -8.29 -2.41
N ASN A 46 -13.47 -9.12 -3.34
CA ASN A 46 -14.41 -10.20 -3.05
C ASN A 46 -13.76 -11.43 -2.39
N GLN A 47 -12.47 -11.35 -2.06
CA GLN A 47 -11.76 -12.44 -1.35
C GLN A 47 -12.05 -12.38 0.16
N THR A 48 -11.70 -13.49 0.81
CA THR A 48 -11.88 -13.81 2.23
C THR A 48 -11.71 -12.62 3.17
N VAL A 49 -12.55 -12.58 4.21
CA VAL A 49 -12.76 -11.53 5.25
C VAL A 49 -11.48 -11.02 5.97
N HIS A 50 -10.29 -11.53 5.65
CA HIS A 50 -9.02 -11.24 6.31
C HIS A 50 -7.94 -10.62 5.40
N VAL A 51 -8.30 -10.25 4.17
CA VAL A 51 -7.38 -9.62 3.21
C VAL A 51 -7.91 -8.25 2.80
N VAL A 52 -7.05 -7.24 2.86
CA VAL A 52 -7.32 -5.91 2.32
C VAL A 52 -6.47 -5.71 1.08
N ARG A 53 -7.09 -5.28 -0.02
CA ARG A 53 -6.38 -4.95 -1.25
C ARG A 53 -6.12 -3.45 -1.30
N TYR A 54 -4.88 -3.09 -1.53
CA TYR A 54 -4.42 -1.73 -1.77
C TYR A 54 -3.95 -1.61 -3.23
N ARG A 55 -4.11 -0.41 -3.77
CA ARG A 55 -3.59 -0.02 -5.08
C ARG A 55 -2.89 1.33 -4.96
N LEU A 56 -1.87 1.55 -5.78
CA LEU A 56 -1.25 2.87 -5.90
C LEU A 56 -2.16 3.84 -6.66
N SER A 57 -2.35 5.02 -6.06
CA SER A 57 -2.99 6.17 -6.70
C SER A 57 -2.10 6.74 -7.81
N ALA A 58 -2.62 7.69 -8.59
CA ALA A 58 -1.82 8.40 -9.59
C ALA A 58 -0.59 9.08 -8.96
N ALA A 59 -0.76 9.70 -7.79
CA ALA A 59 0.32 10.32 -7.03
C ALA A 59 1.36 9.29 -6.56
N GLY A 60 0.93 8.16 -6.01
CA GLY A 60 1.84 7.09 -5.57
C GLY A 60 2.68 6.51 -6.71
N ARG A 61 2.10 6.40 -7.91
CA ARG A 61 2.81 5.97 -9.13
C ARG A 61 3.82 7.02 -9.59
N ALA A 62 3.42 8.29 -9.66
CA ALA A 62 4.31 9.39 -10.04
C ALA A 62 5.55 9.47 -9.14
N VAL A 63 5.35 9.21 -7.85
CA VAL A 63 6.38 9.21 -6.80
C VAL A 63 7.32 8.00 -6.89
N LEU A 64 6.91 6.90 -7.52
CA LEU A 64 7.76 5.75 -7.82
C LEU A 64 8.55 5.92 -9.13
N SER A 65 8.00 6.68 -10.09
CA SER A 65 8.64 6.98 -11.37
C SER A 65 9.61 8.16 -11.35
N ALA A 66 9.51 9.02 -10.33
CA ALA A 66 10.47 10.09 -10.02
C ALA A 66 11.59 9.58 -9.12
#